data_AF-A0A075H5Q3-F1
#
_entry.id   AF-A0A075H5Q3-F1
#
_cell.length_a   1.000
_cell.length_b   1.000
_cell.length_c   1.000
_cell.angle_alpha   90.00
_cell.angle_beta   90.00
_cell.angle_gamma   90.00
#
_symmetry.space_group_name_H-M   'P 1'
#
loop_
_entity.id
_entity.type
_entity.pdbx_description
1 polymer ?
#
loop_
_entity_poly.entity_id
_entity_poly.type
_entity_poly.pdbx_seq_one_letter_code
_entity_poly.pdbx_strand_id
1 'polypeptide(L)' 'MSEVDRSEAKARLDSLFTESKQNNEGAGIPEIVEAVLGDDADEEIVELVLMAMEDSGTISSEEILDGILRLHEWRLGQT' A
#
# COMPACT_ATOMS: atom_id res chain seq x y z
N MET A 1 17.67 -4.97 6.02
CA MET A 1 16.20 -5.07 5.92
C MET A 1 15.70 -3.80 6.55
N SER A 2 15.17 -2.88 5.74
CA SER A 2 14.49 -1.71 6.29
C SER A 2 13.20 -2.24 6.90
N GLU A 3 13.07 -2.12 8.22
CA GLU A 3 11.81 -2.46 8.89
C GLU A 3 10.87 -1.31 8.56
N VAL A 4 9.86 -1.57 7.72
CA VAL A 4 8.85 -0.55 7.39
C VAL A 4 8.18 -0.13 8.69
N ASP A 5 8.38 1.12 9.13
CA ASP A 5 7.69 1.63 10.31
C ASP A 5 6.20 1.79 9.96
N ARG A 6 5.40 0.85 10.45
CA ARG A 6 3.95 0.81 10.23
C ARG A 6 3.26 2.12 10.61
N SER A 7 3.75 2.82 11.65
CA SER A 7 3.15 4.09 12.09
C SER A 7 3.41 5.19 11.07
N GLU A 8 4.62 5.22 10.51
CA GLU A 8 4.99 6.17 9.47
C GLU A 8 4.29 5.86 8.14
N ALA A 9 4.27 4.58 7.73
CA ALA A 9 3.55 4.10 6.56
C ALA A 9 2.06 4.45 6.62
N LYS A 10 1.42 4.26 7.78
CA LYS A 10 0.03 4.67 7.99
C LYS A 10 -0.18 6.17 7.84
N ALA A 11 0.71 6.98 8.43
CA ALA A 11 0.61 8.43 8.34
C ALA A 11 0.74 8.94 6.88
N ARG A 12 1.64 8.34 6.09
CA ARG A 12 1.78 8.62 4.66
C ARG A 12 0.52 8.21 3.88
N LEU A 13 0.01 7.01 4.13
CA LEU A 13 -1.18 6.48 3.47
C LEU A 13 -2.45 7.31 3.79
N ASP A 14 -2.64 7.70 5.05
CA ASP A 14 -3.77 8.54 5.46
C ASP A 14 -3.67 9.95 4.87
N SER A 15 -2.46 10.50 4.73
CA SER A 15 -2.21 11.78 4.06
C SER A 15 -2.56 11.70 2.58
N LEU A 16 -2.09 10.64 1.89
CA LEU A 16 -2.42 10.38 0.47
C LEU A 16 -3.93 10.32 0.26
N PHE A 17 -4.66 9.52 1.06
CA PHE A 17 -6.11 9.44 0.92
C PHE A 17 -6.83 10.74 1.24
N THR A 18 -6.28 11.56 2.13
CA THR A 18 -6.84 12.89 2.42
C THR A 18 -6.66 13.82 1.24
N GLU A 19 -5.49 13.82 0.60
CA GLU A 19 -5.18 14.61 -0.60
C GLU A 19 -6.00 14.16 -1.81
N SER A 20 -6.07 12.86 -2.10
CA SER A 20 -6.88 12.32 -3.19
C SER A 20 -8.36 12.69 -3.03
N LYS A 21 -8.91 12.57 -1.80
CA LYS A 21 -10.28 13.01 -1.50
C LYS A 21 -10.48 14.51 -1.72
N GLN A 22 -9.50 15.35 -1.39
CA GLN A 22 -9.59 16.80 -1.62
C GLN A 22 -9.57 17.14 -3.11
N ASN A 23 -8.79 16.39 -3.90
CA ASN A 23 -8.71 16.53 -5.35
C ASN A 23 -9.88 15.85 -6.08
N ASN A 24 -10.77 15.17 -5.35
CA ASN A 24 -11.89 14.39 -5.88
C ASN A 24 -11.43 13.30 -6.86
N GLU A 25 -10.22 12.80 -6.65
CA GLU A 25 -9.55 11.72 -7.37
C GLU A 25 -9.37 10.53 -6.41
N GLY A 26 -9.37 9.31 -6.94
CA GLY A 26 -8.94 8.14 -6.16
C GLY A 26 -7.42 8.12 -6.02
N ALA A 27 -6.89 7.56 -4.93
CA ALA A 27 -5.45 7.27 -4.87
C ALA A 27 -5.15 6.09 -5.80
N GLY A 28 -4.11 6.22 -6.63
CA GLY A 28 -3.66 5.13 -7.48
C GLY A 28 -3.03 4.01 -6.67
N ILE A 29 -3.21 2.75 -7.10
CA ILE A 29 -2.53 1.59 -6.48
C ILE A 29 -1.01 1.81 -6.35
N PRO A 30 -0.29 2.31 -7.38
CA PRO A 30 1.16 2.55 -7.25
C PRO A 30 1.51 3.54 -6.13
N GLU A 31 0.75 4.64 -6.02
CA GLU A 31 0.96 5.67 -5.00
C GLU A 31 0.68 5.13 -3.59
N ILE A 32 -0.35 4.28 -3.45
CA ILE A 32 -0.69 3.60 -2.21
C ILE A 32 0.46 2.69 -1.77
N VAL A 33 1.02 1.89 -2.68
CA VAL A 33 2.12 0.98 -2.38
C VAL A 33 3.39 1.74 -2.02
N GLU A 34 3.70 2.81 -2.75
CA GLU A 34 4.83 3.70 -2.43
C GLU A 34 4.64 4.39 -1.07
N ALA A 35 3.43 4.83 -0.74
CA ALA A 35 3.15 5.42 0.57
C ALA A 35 3.39 4.42 1.73
N VAL A 36 3.12 3.14 1.50
CA VAL A 36 3.27 2.08 2.50
C VAL A 36 4.70 1.56 2.60
N LEU A 37 5.34 1.26 1.47
CA LEU A 37 6.65 0.59 1.42
C LEU A 37 7.83 1.54 1.16
N GLY A 38 7.57 2.77 0.72
CA GLY A 38 8.62 3.73 0.38
C GLY A 38 9.59 3.17 -0.66
N ASP A 39 10.88 3.20 -0.36
CA ASP A 39 11.96 2.74 -1.25
C ASP A 39 11.92 1.22 -1.54
N ASP A 40 11.19 0.44 -0.72
CA ASP A 40 11.00 -1.00 -0.92
C ASP A 40 9.82 -1.30 -1.88
N ALA A 41 9.11 -0.28 -2.36
CA ALA A 41 8.09 -0.42 -3.39
C ALA A 41 8.73 -0.69 -4.76
N ASP A 42 8.23 -1.73 -5.46
CA ASP A 42 8.63 -2.06 -6.82
C ASP A 42 7.44 -2.50 -7.69
N GLU A 43 7.68 -2.64 -8.99
CA GLU A 43 6.64 -2.97 -9.97
C GLU A 43 5.97 -4.32 -9.70
N GLU A 44 6.72 -5.30 -9.18
CA GLU A 44 6.19 -6.63 -8.86
C GLU A 44 5.19 -6.58 -7.69
N ILE A 45 5.53 -5.88 -6.60
CA ILE A 45 4.61 -5.74 -5.47
C ILE A 45 3.40 -4.87 -5.85
N VAL A 46 3.57 -3.86 -6.72
CA VAL A 46 2.47 -3.06 -7.25
C VAL A 46 1.49 -3.92 -8.04
N GLU A 47 1.96 -4.78 -8.94
CA GLU A 47 1.10 -5.70 -9.69
C GLU A 47 0.35 -6.68 -8.77
N LEU A 48 1.02 -7.22 -7.76
CA LEU A 48 0.39 -8.12 -6.78
C LEU A 48 -0.73 -7.43 -6.01
N VAL A 49 -0.50 -6.19 -5.56
CA VAL A 49 -1.51 -5.40 -4.85
C VAL A 49 -2.65 -5.02 -5.79
N LEU A 50 -2.37 -4.67 -7.04
CA LEU A 50 -3.39 -4.36 -8.03
C LEU A 50 -4.34 -5.54 -8.24
N MET A 51 -3.81 -6.74 -8.46
CA MET A 51 -4.62 -7.97 -8.59
C MET A 51 -5.44 -8.27 -7.33
N ALA A 52 -4.87 -8.05 -6.14
CA ALA A 52 -5.58 -8.26 -4.88
C ALA A 52 -6.70 -7.22 -4.66
N MET A 53 -6.50 -6.00 -5.13
CA MET A 53 -7.47 -4.90 -4.96
C MET A 53 -8.57 -4.89 -6.04
N GLU A 54 -8.36 -5.48 -7.21
CA GLU A 54 -9.39 -5.60 -8.26
C GLU A 54 -10.63 -6.39 -7.79
N ASP A 55 -10.45 -7.40 -6.94
CA ASP A 55 -11.56 -8.17 -6.34
C ASP A 55 -12.06 -7.55 -5.02
N SER A 56 -11.44 -6.45 -4.59
CA SER A 56 -11.71 -5.86 -3.29
C SER A 56 -12.86 -4.85 -3.32
N GLY A 57 -13.73 -4.94 -2.32
CA GLY A 57 -14.83 -3.99 -2.12
C GLY A 57 -14.37 -2.71 -1.42
N THR A 58 -15.24 -2.15 -0.58
CA THR A 58 -14.84 -1.02 0.27
C THR A 58 -13.89 -1.52 1.36
N ILE A 59 -12.61 -1.13 1.27
CA ILE A 59 -11.56 -1.47 2.24
C ILE A 59 -11.08 -0.20 2.95
N SER A 60 -10.74 -0.33 4.24
CA SER A 60 -10.16 0.75 5.05
C SER A 60 -8.65 0.93 4.83
N SER A 61 -8.10 2.11 5.17
CA SER A 61 -6.65 2.35 5.06
C SER A 61 -5.82 1.38 5.91
N GLU A 62 -6.32 0.96 7.07
CA GLU A 62 -5.68 -0.05 7.92
C GLU A 62 -5.62 -1.43 7.25
N GLU A 63 -6.68 -1.85 6.58
CA GLU A 63 -6.70 -3.14 5.88
C GLU A 63 -5.82 -3.12 4.63
N ILE A 64 -5.75 -1.98 3.92
CA ILE A 64 -4.83 -1.78 2.80
C ILE A 64 -3.38 -1.88 3.29
N LEU A 65 -3.04 -1.14 4.34
CA LEU A 65 -1.72 -1.17 4.95
C LEU A 65 -1.32 -2.60 5.36
N ASP A 66 -2.19 -3.28 6.10
CA ASP A 66 -1.91 -4.64 6.57
C ASP A 66 -1.84 -5.65 5.42
N GLY A 67 -2.66 -5.47 4.38
CA GLY A 67 -2.63 -6.29 3.18
C GLY A 67 -1.30 -6.18 2.43
N ILE A 68 -0.83 -4.95 2.20
CA ILE A 68 0.43 -4.67 1.50
C ILE A 68 1.63 -5.20 2.29
N LEU A 69 1.67 -4.96 3.61
CA LEU A 69 2.74 -5.47 4.47
C LEU A 69 2.81 -7.00 4.45
N ARG A 70 1.66 -7.68 4.56
CA ARG A 70 1.60 -9.15 4.49
C ARG A 70 2.02 -9.69 3.12
N LEU A 71 1.62 -9.03 2.04
CA LEU A 71 2.04 -9.41 0.68
C LEU A 71 3.55 -9.25 0.50
N HIS A 72 4.11 -8.15 1.01
CA HIS A 72 5.56 -7.94 1.00
C HIS A 72 6.29 -9.02 1.82
N GLU A 73 5.83 -9.31 3.04
CA GLU A 73 6.41 -10.37 3.88
C GLU A 73 6.34 -11.73 3.19
N TRP A 74 5.19 -12.08 2.60
CA TRP A 74 5.02 -13.32 1.85
C TRP A 74 6.01 -13.41 0.69
N ARG A 75 6.20 -12.32 -0.08
CA ARG A 75 7.15 -12.27 -1.19
C ARG A 75 8.59 -12.50 -0.72
N LEU A 76 9.01 -11.86 0.37
CA LEU A 76 10.34 -12.08 0.95
C LEU A 76 10.54 -13.52 1.44
N GLY A 77 9.49 -14.16 1.94
CA GLY A 77 9.50 -15.54 2.40
C GLY A 77 9.53 -16.60 1.28
N GLN A 78 9.40 -16.20 0.01
CA GLN A 78 9.53 -17.12 -1.14
C GLN A 78 10.98 -17.38 -1.58
N THR A 79 11.95 -16.72 -0.93
CA THR A 79 13.40 -16.82 -1.21
C THR A 79 14.10 -17.70 -0.18
#